data_AF-A0A9W9GD81-F1
#
_entry.id   AF-A0A9W9GD81-F1
#
_cell.length_a   1.000
_cell.length_b   1.000
_cell.length_c   1.000
_cell.angle_alpha   90.00
_cell.angle_beta   90.00
_cell.angle_gamma   90.00
#
_symmetry.space_group_name_H-M   'P 1'
#
loop_
_entity.id
_entity.type
_entity.pdbx_description
1 polymer ?
#
loop_
_entity_poly.entity_id
_entity_poly.type
_entity_poly.pdbx_seq_one_letter_code
_entity_poly.pdbx_strand_id
1 'polypeptide(L)'
;MSILSKPEPPHALPLNAKQPNDIHAISSSLPTWASVQGAANYEDWIMDTLEVDYPRFVVHYLIARLLAVARNRLGVSPSLGGMAFPSERTAKRFASHLKAKKGSLPLAIQFAWMLVNICINFFIPSEGLKNDQLRWSNFYAVFFPKDLEEDALHLWSVVGEGMVTRHAEFLLERVHYMISDSEVASFRTPAPAQGELLPVSWSNSAQLEKNSVKERIAHLATSENGPMPVSIQDVFLFDKGMSAISALARSMQTSVDDEAVVYGWTYTETPESVRLAGFQRFTHYARGTAEELNELETSLASGHKIKVLFTELPCNPTVESPDLPRIRALADKYNFVVVCDDTLASFVNVDLIPYVDIIVTSLTKIFSGAANVMGGSVVINPQSKYHSSIHKSLAADYEDNVFPLDAVILANNSIDFVQRVHRCNQTALTLANELSLHKSVRRVNYPTMVGTSPLYEKVRRPNGGYGYILSIFFHTLESAICFYNALDVRKGASCGTNFTLAIAYTELTHHKEFEWAGESGVTRDCVRISVGLEDAELLLDRMERALDEVEKL
;
A
#
# COMPACT_ATOMS: atom_id res chain seq x y z
N MET A 1 -13.03 3.80 27.41
CA MET A 1 -14.43 3.35 27.25
C MET A 1 -14.46 2.31 26.14
N SER A 2 -15.11 1.17 26.38
CA SER A 2 -15.22 0.03 25.46
C SER A 2 -15.90 0.46 24.15
N ILE A 3 -15.13 0.59 23.07
CA ILE A 3 -15.64 0.71 21.69
C ILE A 3 -15.66 -0.71 21.10
N LEU A 4 -16.50 -1.56 21.66
CA LEU A 4 -17.00 -2.75 20.97
C LEU A 4 -18.50 -2.55 20.74
N SER A 5 -18.86 -1.43 20.10
CA SER A 5 -20.13 -1.39 19.39
C SER A 5 -20.02 -2.41 18.26
N LYS A 6 -20.87 -3.45 18.28
CA LYS A 6 -20.99 -4.37 17.14
C LYS A 6 -21.13 -3.52 15.87
N PRO A 7 -20.23 -3.62 14.88
CA PRO A 7 -20.41 -2.89 13.64
C PRO A 7 -21.77 -3.27 13.02
N GLU A 8 -22.46 -2.29 12.44
CA GLU A 8 -23.66 -2.58 11.66
C GLU A 8 -23.35 -3.66 10.62
N PRO A 9 -24.27 -4.61 10.36
CA PRO A 9 -24.05 -5.65 9.38
C PRO A 9 -23.71 -4.97 8.04
N PRO A 10 -22.54 -5.25 7.43
CA PRO A 10 -22.20 -4.63 6.17
C PRO A 10 -23.21 -5.08 5.13
N HIS A 11 -23.54 -4.19 4.22
CA HIS A 11 -24.31 -4.52 3.03
C HIS A 11 -23.58 -3.94 1.83
N ALA A 12 -23.86 -4.51 0.65
CA ALA A 12 -23.37 -3.92 -0.59
C ALA A 12 -23.82 -2.45 -0.66
N LEU A 13 -22.86 -1.53 -0.74
CA LEU A 13 -23.13 -0.10 -0.78
C LEU A 13 -23.24 0.41 -2.22
N PRO A 14 -24.00 1.49 -2.47
CA PRO A 14 -23.99 2.13 -3.78
C PRO A 14 -22.58 2.56 -4.18
N LEU A 15 -22.34 2.64 -5.48
CA LEU A 15 -21.07 3.09 -6.07
C LEU A 15 -20.58 4.37 -5.39
N ASN A 16 -19.27 4.48 -5.14
CA ASN A 16 -18.61 5.61 -4.49
C ASN A 16 -19.00 5.86 -3.02
N ALA A 17 -19.85 5.04 -2.40
CA ALA A 17 -20.04 5.14 -0.96
C ALA A 17 -18.70 4.86 -0.25
N LYS A 18 -18.29 5.80 0.61
CA LYS A 18 -17.07 5.77 1.43
C LYS A 18 -17.15 4.61 2.43
N GLN A 19 -16.07 3.84 2.56
CA GLN A 19 -16.03 2.67 3.44
C GLN A 19 -14.78 2.68 4.33
N PRO A 20 -14.90 3.11 5.61
CA PRO A 20 -16.14 3.49 6.32
C PRO A 20 -16.69 4.85 5.85
N ASN A 21 -17.88 5.23 6.35
CA ASN A 21 -18.43 6.57 6.13
C ASN A 21 -17.64 7.63 6.94
N ASP A 22 -16.42 7.90 6.50
CA ASP A 22 -15.43 8.78 7.11
C ASP A 22 -14.88 9.69 6.00
N ILE A 23 -14.61 10.96 6.32
CA ILE A 23 -14.08 11.93 5.35
C ILE A 23 -12.66 11.61 4.87
N HIS A 24 -11.95 10.72 5.58
CA HIS A 24 -10.62 10.20 5.28
C HIS A 24 -10.64 8.73 4.86
N ALA A 25 -11.82 8.18 4.52
CA ALA A 25 -11.92 6.83 4.02
C ALA A 25 -10.98 6.62 2.82
N ILE A 26 -10.28 5.48 2.82
CA ILE A 26 -9.31 5.15 1.77
C ILE A 26 -9.85 4.11 0.78
N SER A 27 -11.12 3.72 0.93
CA SER A 27 -11.80 2.74 0.08
C SER A 27 -13.20 3.25 -0.29
N SER A 28 -13.59 2.99 -1.53
CA SER A 28 -14.95 3.23 -2.04
C SER A 28 -15.64 1.95 -2.46
N SER A 29 -16.98 2.02 -2.54
CA SER A 29 -17.79 0.93 -3.06
C SER A 29 -17.61 0.73 -4.56
N LEU A 30 -17.36 -0.52 -4.95
CA LEU A 30 -17.51 -1.03 -6.32
C LEU A 30 -18.58 -2.13 -6.30
N PRO A 31 -19.89 -1.80 -6.31
CA PRO A 31 -20.96 -2.74 -5.95
C PRO A 31 -21.16 -3.90 -6.93
N THR A 32 -20.76 -3.75 -8.18
CA THR A 32 -21.05 -4.68 -9.27
C THR A 32 -19.80 -5.01 -10.07
N TRP A 33 -19.82 -6.16 -10.75
CA TRP A 33 -18.72 -6.57 -11.63
C TRP A 33 -18.44 -5.51 -12.70
N ALA A 34 -19.50 -4.91 -13.26
CA ALA A 34 -19.39 -3.81 -14.22
C ALA A 34 -18.70 -2.58 -13.63
N SER A 35 -18.93 -2.26 -12.35
CA SER A 35 -18.21 -1.15 -11.68
C SER A 35 -16.72 -1.44 -11.50
N VAL A 36 -16.35 -2.71 -11.28
CA VAL A 36 -14.95 -3.13 -11.21
C VAL A 36 -14.28 -3.01 -12.59
N GLN A 37 -14.96 -3.44 -13.66
CA GLN A 37 -14.46 -3.32 -15.03
C GLN A 37 -14.33 -1.86 -15.46
N GLY A 38 -15.32 -1.02 -15.17
CA GLY A 38 -15.24 0.41 -15.47
C GLY A 38 -14.09 1.09 -14.73
N ALA A 39 -13.83 0.71 -13.47
CA ALA A 39 -12.66 1.20 -12.73
C ALA A 39 -11.34 0.75 -13.37
N ALA A 40 -11.23 -0.52 -13.76
CA ALA A 40 -10.03 -1.07 -14.39
C ALA A 40 -9.73 -0.46 -15.77
N ASN A 41 -10.77 -0.06 -16.50
CA ASN A 41 -10.68 0.62 -17.80
C ASN A 41 -10.60 2.14 -17.71
N TYR A 42 -10.61 2.72 -16.51
CA TYR A 42 -10.66 4.17 -16.30
C TYR A 42 -11.82 4.83 -17.06
N GLU A 43 -13.00 4.19 -17.09
CA GLU A 43 -14.18 4.71 -17.78
C GLU A 43 -14.73 5.96 -17.06
N ASP A 44 -15.08 7.00 -17.83
CA ASP A 44 -15.49 8.31 -17.32
C ASP A 44 -16.60 8.22 -16.25
N TRP A 45 -17.62 7.38 -16.46
CA TRP A 45 -18.72 7.25 -15.50
C TRP A 45 -18.30 6.71 -14.12
N ILE A 46 -17.18 5.98 -14.04
CA ILE A 46 -16.56 5.58 -12.76
C ILE A 46 -15.66 6.69 -12.25
N MET A 47 -14.74 7.16 -13.08
CA MET A 47 -13.70 8.12 -12.67
C MET A 47 -14.27 9.47 -12.26
N ASP A 48 -15.36 9.92 -12.89
CA ASP A 48 -16.10 11.14 -12.53
C ASP A 48 -16.94 10.97 -11.26
N THR A 49 -17.24 9.73 -10.88
CA THR A 49 -18.08 9.42 -9.70
C THR A 49 -17.24 9.16 -8.45
N LEU A 50 -16.08 8.53 -8.58
CA LEU A 50 -15.23 8.17 -7.43
C LEU A 50 -14.58 9.41 -6.78
N GLU A 51 -14.91 9.67 -5.52
CA GLU A 51 -14.32 10.76 -4.72
C GLU A 51 -13.11 10.31 -3.88
N VAL A 52 -13.09 9.02 -3.53
CA VAL A 52 -12.06 8.40 -2.69
C VAL A 52 -11.75 7.01 -3.23
N ASP A 53 -10.49 6.69 -3.53
CA ASP A 53 -10.02 5.31 -3.68
C ASP A 53 -8.49 5.34 -3.72
N TYR A 54 -7.84 5.19 -2.57
CA TYR A 54 -6.49 5.69 -2.37
C TYR A 54 -5.55 4.70 -1.63
N PRO A 55 -4.27 4.56 -2.05
CA PRO A 55 -3.68 5.05 -3.29
C PRO A 55 -3.81 3.98 -4.37
N ARG A 56 -4.51 4.28 -5.47
CA ARG A 56 -4.33 3.56 -6.74
C ARG A 56 -5.07 4.20 -7.90
N PHE A 57 -6.35 4.51 -7.70
CA PHE A 57 -7.23 4.89 -8.82
C PHE A 57 -7.53 6.38 -8.84
N VAL A 58 -7.76 7.00 -7.68
CA VAL A 58 -8.19 8.40 -7.62
C VAL A 58 -7.47 9.18 -6.53
N VAL A 59 -7.07 10.42 -6.87
CA VAL A 59 -6.57 11.38 -5.88
C VAL A 59 -7.74 11.85 -5.01
N HIS A 60 -7.64 11.62 -3.71
CA HIS A 60 -8.70 11.93 -2.75
C HIS A 60 -9.16 13.40 -2.84
N TYR A 61 -10.48 13.64 -2.78
CA TYR A 61 -11.08 14.97 -3.02
C TYR A 61 -10.48 16.11 -2.16
N LEU A 62 -10.10 15.86 -0.91
CA LEU A 62 -9.42 16.87 -0.06
C LEU A 62 -8.06 17.31 -0.62
N ILE A 63 -7.28 16.39 -1.17
CA ILE A 63 -6.00 16.70 -1.83
C ILE A 63 -6.25 17.47 -3.13
N ALA A 64 -7.25 17.04 -3.91
CA ALA A 64 -7.67 17.75 -5.11
C ALA A 64 -8.15 19.19 -4.81
N ARG A 65 -8.90 19.39 -3.72
CA ARG A 65 -9.31 20.72 -3.23
C ARG A 65 -8.12 21.59 -2.85
N LEU A 66 -7.13 21.04 -2.14
CA LEU A 66 -5.91 21.78 -1.79
C LEU A 66 -5.17 22.26 -3.05
N LEU A 67 -5.02 21.36 -4.03
CA LEU A 67 -4.42 21.69 -5.33
C LEU A 67 -5.23 22.72 -6.12
N ALA A 68 -6.56 22.67 -6.07
CA ALA A 68 -7.43 23.66 -6.70
C ALA A 68 -7.24 25.06 -6.09
N VAL A 69 -7.13 25.16 -4.76
CA VAL A 69 -6.84 26.44 -4.09
C VAL A 69 -5.47 26.98 -4.51
N ALA A 70 -4.43 26.14 -4.51
CA ALA A 70 -3.11 26.51 -4.98
C ALA A 70 -3.14 26.99 -6.44
N ARG A 71 -3.81 26.25 -7.32
CA ARG A 71 -3.94 26.56 -8.74
C ARG A 71 -4.61 27.92 -8.97
N ASN A 72 -5.77 28.15 -8.36
CA ASN A 72 -6.53 29.39 -8.50
C ASN A 72 -5.71 30.60 -8.05
N ARG A 73 -5.00 30.47 -6.92
CA ARG A 73 -4.14 31.53 -6.39
C ARG A 73 -2.99 31.88 -7.32
N LEU A 74 -2.40 30.88 -7.97
CA LEU A 74 -1.24 31.05 -8.85
C LEU A 74 -1.62 31.43 -10.29
N GLY A 75 -2.92 31.46 -10.64
CA GLY A 75 -3.36 31.65 -12.02
C GLY A 75 -2.91 30.52 -12.96
N VAL A 76 -2.67 29.32 -12.42
CA VAL A 76 -2.22 28.16 -13.20
C VAL A 76 -3.40 27.60 -13.98
N SER A 77 -3.21 27.32 -15.28
CA SER A 77 -4.29 26.83 -16.14
C SER A 77 -4.93 25.54 -15.59
N PRO A 78 -6.27 25.40 -15.63
CA PRO A 78 -6.97 24.13 -15.38
C PRO A 78 -6.48 22.97 -16.26
N SER A 79 -5.89 23.28 -17.42
CA SER A 79 -5.34 22.29 -18.36
C SER A 79 -3.99 21.69 -17.93
N LEU A 80 -3.51 21.96 -16.72
CA LEU A 80 -2.30 21.32 -16.17
C LEU A 80 -2.68 20.24 -15.15
N GLY A 81 -1.93 19.15 -15.10
CA GLY A 81 -1.98 18.21 -13.98
C GLY A 81 -1.30 18.81 -12.75
N GLY A 82 -1.56 18.25 -11.58
CA GLY A 82 -0.92 18.69 -10.34
C GLY A 82 -0.89 17.61 -9.27
N MET A 83 0.18 17.58 -8.48
CA MET A 83 0.32 16.72 -7.30
C MET A 83 0.84 17.51 -6.10
N ALA A 84 0.39 17.14 -4.91
CA ALA A 84 0.78 17.77 -3.65
C ALA A 84 1.68 16.82 -2.84
N PHE A 85 2.66 17.40 -2.15
CA PHE A 85 3.66 16.67 -1.37
C PHE A 85 3.89 17.34 -0.01
N PRO A 86 4.11 16.56 1.06
CA PRO A 86 4.41 17.11 2.38
C PRO A 86 5.88 17.59 2.50
N SER A 87 6.75 17.23 1.54
CA SER A 87 8.17 17.50 1.60
C SER A 87 8.77 17.90 0.25
N GLU A 88 9.71 18.84 0.29
CA GLU A 88 10.50 19.27 -0.86
C GLU A 88 11.24 18.11 -1.51
N ARG A 89 11.79 17.19 -0.71
CA ARG A 89 12.58 16.05 -1.19
C ARG A 89 11.72 15.15 -2.07
N THR A 90 10.53 14.79 -1.57
CA THR A 90 9.56 13.95 -2.31
C THR A 90 9.03 14.66 -3.55
N ALA A 91 8.71 15.96 -3.46
CA ALA A 91 8.27 16.76 -4.59
C ALA A 91 9.33 16.85 -5.70
N LYS A 92 10.59 17.13 -5.34
CA LYS A 92 11.71 17.20 -6.30
C LYS A 92 12.01 15.84 -6.92
N ARG A 93 11.91 14.76 -6.15
CA ARG A 93 12.10 13.39 -6.67
C ARG A 93 11.02 13.06 -7.71
N PHE A 94 9.76 13.35 -7.41
CA PHE A 94 8.65 13.18 -8.33
C PHE A 94 8.83 14.02 -9.60
N ALA A 95 9.10 15.31 -9.46
CA ALA A 95 9.36 16.23 -10.56
C ALA A 95 10.55 15.78 -11.44
N SER A 96 11.59 15.21 -10.85
CA SER A 96 12.77 14.70 -11.56
C SER A 96 12.46 13.44 -12.37
N HIS A 97 11.66 12.51 -11.82
CA HIS A 97 11.23 11.31 -12.53
C HIS A 97 10.36 11.66 -13.74
N LEU A 98 9.36 12.53 -13.56
CA LEU A 98 8.55 13.01 -14.68
C LEU A 98 9.40 13.72 -15.74
N LYS A 99 10.42 14.48 -15.32
CA LYS A 99 11.35 15.13 -16.25
C LYS A 99 12.19 14.13 -17.04
N ALA A 100 12.57 12.99 -16.47
CA ALA A 100 13.33 11.96 -17.20
C ALA A 100 12.53 11.38 -18.39
N LYS A 101 11.19 11.39 -18.30
CA LYS A 101 10.27 11.02 -19.39
C LYS A 101 10.12 12.11 -20.46
N LYS A 102 10.71 13.30 -20.28
CA LYS A 102 10.63 14.41 -21.25
C LYS A 102 11.15 14.05 -22.64
N GLY A 103 12.17 13.19 -22.73
CA GLY A 103 12.80 12.82 -24.00
C GLY A 103 11.88 12.09 -24.98
N SER A 104 10.82 11.44 -24.49
CA SER A 104 9.81 10.77 -25.32
C SER A 104 8.67 11.70 -25.77
N LEU A 105 8.66 12.96 -25.34
CA LEU A 105 7.59 13.91 -25.67
C LEU A 105 7.91 14.74 -26.93
N PRO A 106 6.90 15.13 -27.73
CA PRO A 106 7.04 16.10 -28.81
C PRO A 106 7.75 17.40 -28.37
N LEU A 107 8.56 17.99 -29.25
CA LEU A 107 9.33 19.22 -28.98
C LEU A 107 8.48 20.36 -28.38
N ALA A 108 7.24 20.54 -28.84
CA ALA A 108 6.31 21.54 -28.30
C ALA A 108 6.01 21.32 -26.81
N ILE A 109 5.81 20.06 -26.40
CA ILE A 109 5.58 19.69 -25.00
C ILE A 109 6.89 19.84 -24.20
N GLN A 110 8.03 19.56 -24.80
CA GLN A 110 9.33 19.80 -24.16
C GLN A 110 9.60 21.28 -23.86
N PHE A 111 9.14 22.19 -24.73
CA PHE A 111 9.18 23.64 -24.51
C PHE A 111 8.16 24.07 -23.45
N ALA A 112 6.93 23.57 -23.51
CA ALA A 112 5.94 23.79 -22.45
C ALA A 112 6.44 23.29 -21.08
N TRP A 113 7.17 22.17 -21.06
CA TRP A 113 7.78 21.61 -19.84
C TRP A 113 8.82 22.53 -19.19
N MET A 114 9.63 23.24 -20.00
CA MET A 114 10.56 24.26 -19.47
C MET A 114 9.85 25.40 -18.76
N LEU A 115 8.54 25.56 -19.00
CA LEU A 115 7.69 26.57 -18.39
C LEU A 115 6.82 26.01 -17.25
N VAL A 116 6.72 24.68 -17.08
CA VAL A 116 5.61 24.07 -16.31
C VAL A 116 6.05 23.10 -15.20
N ASN A 117 7.25 22.52 -15.21
CA ASN A 117 7.68 21.67 -14.08
C ASN A 117 8.17 22.50 -12.89
N ILE A 118 7.22 22.98 -12.10
CA ILE A 118 7.47 23.95 -11.05
C ILE A 118 7.06 23.32 -9.74
N CYS A 119 8.08 23.00 -8.92
CA CYS A 119 7.88 22.73 -7.53
C CYS A 119 7.65 24.08 -6.83
N ILE A 120 6.44 24.29 -6.33
CA ILE A 120 6.02 25.53 -5.66
C ILE A 120 5.86 25.22 -4.19
N ASN A 121 6.60 25.93 -3.35
CA ASN A 121 6.50 25.83 -1.91
C ASN A 121 5.38 26.74 -1.40
N PHE A 122 4.51 26.23 -0.55
CA PHE A 122 3.54 26.99 0.21
C PHE A 122 3.89 26.86 1.68
N PHE A 123 4.16 27.98 2.35
CA PHE A 123 4.62 27.98 3.74
C PHE A 123 4.07 29.16 4.53
N ILE A 124 3.97 29.00 5.84
CA ILE A 124 3.61 30.11 6.74
C ILE A 124 4.91 30.83 7.17
N PRO A 125 5.00 32.17 7.06
CA PRO A 125 6.16 32.92 7.55
C PRO A 125 6.38 32.69 9.05
N SER A 126 7.64 32.55 9.46
CA SER A 126 8.07 31.94 10.73
C SER A 126 7.79 32.74 12.02
N GLU A 127 7.08 33.86 11.96
CA GLU A 127 6.83 34.70 13.13
C GLU A 127 5.82 34.02 14.08
N GLY A 128 6.34 33.43 15.18
CA GLY A 128 5.54 32.97 16.32
C GLY A 128 5.23 31.46 16.39
N LEU A 129 5.60 30.65 15.40
CA LEU A 129 5.35 29.20 15.39
C LEU A 129 6.58 28.39 15.83
N LYS A 130 6.36 27.27 16.54
CA LYS A 130 7.43 26.30 16.86
C LYS A 130 7.89 25.58 15.58
N ASN A 131 9.17 25.18 15.51
CA ASN A 131 9.75 24.45 14.35
C ASN A 131 8.91 23.27 13.86
N ASP A 132 8.30 22.53 14.79
CA ASP A 132 7.41 21.41 14.50
C ASP A 132 6.14 21.81 13.76
N GLN A 133 5.50 22.91 14.18
CA GLN A 133 4.28 23.42 13.56
C GLN A 133 4.54 24.00 12.17
N LEU A 134 5.67 24.68 12.01
CA LEU A 134 6.11 25.21 10.72
C LEU A 134 6.28 24.10 9.69
N ARG A 135 6.94 22.99 10.08
CA ARG A 135 7.14 21.84 9.18
C ARG A 135 5.83 21.34 8.58
N TRP A 136 4.84 21.04 9.42
CA TRP A 136 3.57 20.47 8.98
C TRP A 136 2.62 21.47 8.32
N SER A 137 2.88 22.77 8.48
CA SER A 137 2.12 23.83 7.82
C SER A 137 2.65 24.17 6.42
N ASN A 138 3.67 23.44 5.95
CA ASN A 138 4.22 23.63 4.61
C ASN A 138 3.78 22.49 3.69
N PHE A 139 3.61 22.80 2.42
CA PHE A 139 3.45 21.79 1.38
C PHE A 139 4.01 22.25 0.04
N TYR A 140 4.21 21.30 -0.85
CA TYR A 140 4.77 21.52 -2.17
C TYR A 140 3.76 21.08 -3.23
N ALA A 141 3.48 21.94 -4.19
CA ALA A 141 2.70 21.61 -5.37
C ALA A 141 3.63 21.45 -6.58
N VAL A 142 3.51 20.33 -7.28
CA VAL A 142 4.17 20.09 -8.56
C VAL A 142 3.11 20.11 -9.65
N PHE A 143 3.15 21.11 -10.52
CA PHE A 143 2.31 21.18 -11.71
C PHE A 143 3.05 20.62 -12.93
N PHE A 144 2.32 20.02 -13.86
CA PHE A 144 2.87 19.38 -15.06
C PHE A 144 1.87 19.45 -16.22
N PRO A 145 2.30 19.40 -17.50
CA PRO A 145 1.42 19.24 -18.65
C PRO A 145 0.45 18.06 -18.49
N LYS A 146 -0.82 18.25 -18.88
CA LYS A 146 -1.87 17.21 -18.78
C LYS A 146 -1.52 15.92 -19.51
N ASP A 147 -0.73 15.99 -20.59
CA ASP A 147 -0.27 14.83 -21.34
C ASP A 147 0.56 13.84 -20.49
N LEU A 148 1.11 14.26 -19.33
CA LEU A 148 1.81 13.40 -18.38
C LEU A 148 0.96 12.96 -17.19
N GLU A 149 -0.35 13.17 -17.21
CA GLU A 149 -1.20 12.79 -16.08
C GLU A 149 -1.21 11.29 -15.83
N GLU A 150 -1.23 10.46 -16.88
CA GLU A 150 -1.14 9.01 -16.73
C GLU A 150 0.21 8.58 -16.12
N ASP A 151 1.33 9.10 -16.64
CA ASP A 151 2.67 8.86 -16.08
C ASP A 151 2.78 9.35 -14.61
N ALA A 152 2.17 10.49 -14.29
CA ALA A 152 2.16 11.07 -12.95
C ALA A 152 1.37 10.21 -11.95
N LEU A 153 0.16 9.79 -12.33
CA LEU A 153 -0.68 8.90 -11.52
C LEU A 153 0.00 7.54 -11.33
N HIS A 154 0.60 6.99 -12.39
CA HIS A 154 1.36 5.75 -12.31
C HIS A 154 2.58 5.88 -11.39
N LEU A 155 3.38 6.93 -11.53
CA LEU A 155 4.54 7.16 -10.66
C LEU A 155 4.13 7.29 -9.19
N TRP A 156 3.05 8.02 -8.93
CA TRP A 156 2.51 8.21 -7.59
C TRP A 156 1.97 6.92 -6.97
N SER A 157 1.29 6.06 -7.74
CA SER A 157 0.82 4.76 -7.25
C SER A 157 2.00 3.82 -6.93
N VAL A 158 3.04 3.85 -7.76
CA VAL A 158 4.24 3.00 -7.62
C VAL A 158 5.15 3.43 -6.47
N VAL A 159 5.42 4.73 -6.33
CA VAL A 159 6.34 5.25 -5.32
C VAL A 159 5.62 5.45 -3.97
N GLY A 160 4.31 5.71 -4.01
CA GLY A 160 3.48 5.99 -2.83
C GLY A 160 3.69 7.37 -2.22
N GLU A 161 4.77 8.09 -2.55
CA GLU A 161 5.04 9.43 -2.01
C GLU A 161 3.99 10.45 -2.48
N GLY A 162 3.52 11.29 -1.55
CA GLY A 162 2.51 12.31 -1.86
C GLY A 162 1.72 12.71 -0.61
N MET A 163 0.89 13.74 -0.74
CA MET A 163 0.05 14.23 0.34
C MET A 163 -0.92 13.16 0.86
N VAL A 164 -1.15 13.15 2.17
CA VAL A 164 -2.18 12.32 2.83
C VAL A 164 -3.42 13.15 3.15
N THR A 165 -4.56 12.50 3.31
CA THR A 165 -5.88 13.16 3.35
C THR A 165 -6.05 14.07 4.57
N ARG A 166 -5.61 13.65 5.77
CA ARG A 166 -5.62 14.48 6.98
C ARG A 166 -4.66 15.66 6.91
N HIS A 167 -3.52 15.47 6.28
CA HIS A 167 -2.58 16.58 6.07
C HIS A 167 -3.17 17.60 5.09
N ALA A 168 -3.81 17.15 4.01
CA ALA A 168 -4.51 18.05 3.10
C ALA A 168 -5.65 18.83 3.77
N GLU A 169 -6.46 18.19 4.61
CA GLU A 169 -7.48 18.87 5.42
C GLU A 169 -6.87 19.94 6.32
N PHE A 170 -5.82 19.58 7.07
CA PHE A 170 -5.11 20.50 7.94
C PHE A 170 -4.54 21.72 7.20
N LEU A 171 -4.03 21.52 5.98
CA LEU A 171 -3.50 22.58 5.13
C LEU A 171 -4.60 23.44 4.51
N LEU A 172 -5.78 22.89 4.21
CA LEU A 172 -6.92 23.64 3.68
C LEU A 172 -7.40 24.73 4.64
N GLU A 173 -7.32 24.50 5.95
CA GLU A 173 -7.61 25.53 6.97
C GLU A 173 -6.57 26.66 7.00
N ARG A 174 -5.37 26.42 6.46
CA ARG A 174 -4.19 27.27 6.64
C ARG A 174 -3.68 27.92 5.38
N VAL A 175 -4.06 27.41 4.21
CA VAL A 175 -3.54 27.82 2.90
C VAL A 175 -3.73 29.31 2.59
N HIS A 176 -4.74 29.94 3.19
CA HIS A 176 -4.99 31.37 3.08
C HIS A 176 -3.98 32.25 3.84
N TYR A 177 -3.21 31.68 4.78
CA TYR A 177 -2.16 32.38 5.53
C TYR A 177 -0.74 32.09 5.00
N MET A 178 -0.63 31.23 3.98
CA MET A 178 0.67 30.82 3.44
C MET A 178 1.17 31.80 2.39
N ILE A 179 2.48 31.97 2.26
CA ILE A 179 3.16 32.57 1.11
C ILE A 179 3.46 31.45 0.11
N SER A 180 3.41 31.75 -1.19
CA SER A 180 3.97 30.84 -2.20
C SER A 180 5.34 31.32 -2.65
N ASP A 181 6.30 30.40 -2.75
CA ASP A 181 7.64 30.67 -3.27
C ASP A 181 8.01 29.65 -4.36
N SER A 182 8.78 30.13 -5.32
CA SER A 182 9.15 29.40 -6.53
C SER A 182 10.37 30.05 -7.19
N GLU A 183 11.08 29.27 -8.00
CA GLU A 183 12.10 29.79 -8.92
C GLU A 183 11.49 30.74 -9.97
N VAL A 184 10.20 30.59 -10.27
CA VAL A 184 9.48 31.43 -11.24
C VAL A 184 8.76 32.57 -10.51
N ALA A 185 9.14 33.81 -10.83
CA ALA A 185 8.67 35.00 -10.13
C ALA A 185 7.14 35.18 -10.13
N SER A 186 6.44 34.80 -11.20
CA SER A 186 4.98 34.90 -11.28
C SER A 186 4.24 33.97 -10.32
N PHE A 187 4.93 32.96 -9.76
CA PHE A 187 4.36 32.04 -8.77
C PHE A 187 4.76 32.39 -7.33
N ARG A 188 5.42 33.54 -7.13
CA ARG A 188 5.64 34.10 -5.80
C ARG A 188 4.47 35.00 -5.44
N THR A 189 3.71 34.61 -4.43
CA THR A 189 2.49 35.35 -4.04
C THR A 189 2.45 35.55 -2.53
N PRO A 190 2.04 36.74 -2.04
CA PRO A 190 1.88 36.99 -0.61
C PRO A 190 0.73 36.16 -0.04
N ALA A 191 0.66 36.06 1.30
CA ALA A 191 -0.46 35.43 1.97
C ALA A 191 -1.79 36.18 1.68
N PRO A 192 -2.85 35.48 1.22
CA PRO A 192 -4.16 36.08 0.98
C PRO A 192 -4.82 36.69 2.22
N ALA A 193 -4.56 36.11 3.39
CA ALA A 193 -5.11 36.53 4.68
C ALA A 193 -4.00 36.71 5.71
N GLN A 194 -4.30 37.55 6.70
CA GLN A 194 -3.49 37.75 7.90
C GLN A 194 -4.36 37.42 9.11
N GLY A 195 -3.77 36.87 10.17
CA GLY A 195 -4.50 36.54 11.39
C GLY A 195 -3.80 35.47 12.22
N GLU A 196 -4.40 35.14 13.36
CA GLU A 196 -3.93 34.06 14.22
C GLU A 196 -4.34 32.70 13.67
N LEU A 197 -3.41 31.75 13.71
CA LEU A 197 -3.64 30.38 13.30
C LEU A 197 -4.29 29.58 14.42
N LEU A 198 -5.16 28.66 14.03
CA LEU A 198 -5.70 27.69 14.98
C LEU A 198 -4.54 26.85 15.56
N PRO A 199 -4.51 26.67 16.90
CA PRO A 199 -3.48 25.86 17.54
C PRO A 199 -3.57 24.41 17.05
N VAL A 200 -2.42 23.74 16.99
CA VAL A 200 -2.37 22.30 16.71
C VAL A 200 -2.64 21.50 17.98
N SER A 201 -3.27 20.34 17.83
CA SER A 201 -3.61 19.45 18.97
C SER A 201 -2.47 18.54 19.41
N TRP A 202 -1.40 18.42 18.62
CA TRP A 202 -0.27 17.54 18.90
C TRP A 202 0.94 18.28 19.48
N SER A 203 1.80 17.52 20.14
CA SER A 203 3.13 17.97 20.59
C SER A 203 4.22 17.13 19.94
N ASN A 204 5.33 17.76 19.56
CA ASN A 204 6.53 17.10 19.01
C ASN A 204 6.20 16.08 17.91
N SER A 205 5.48 16.48 16.86
CA SER A 205 5.14 15.60 15.72
C SER A 205 4.42 14.29 16.11
N ALA A 206 3.69 14.26 17.24
CA ALA A 206 3.07 13.03 17.78
C ALA A 206 4.09 11.90 18.04
N GLN A 207 5.27 12.25 18.58
CA GLN A 207 6.35 11.29 18.82
C GLN A 207 5.95 10.16 19.78
N LEU A 208 5.07 10.43 20.76
CA LEU A 208 4.60 9.41 21.71
C LEU A 208 3.78 8.34 20.99
N GLU A 209 2.88 8.75 20.10
CA GLU A 209 2.03 7.87 19.31
C GLU A 209 2.87 7.07 18.30
N LYS A 210 3.81 7.73 17.62
CA LYS A 210 4.78 7.06 16.74
C LYS A 210 5.61 6.03 17.49
N ASN A 211 6.09 6.36 18.68
CA ASN A 211 6.84 5.41 19.51
C ASN A 211 5.96 4.24 19.95
N SER A 212 4.71 4.48 20.36
CA SER A 212 3.78 3.40 20.73
C SER A 212 3.51 2.43 19.56
N VAL A 213 3.34 2.94 18.34
CA VAL A 213 3.22 2.11 17.13
C VAL A 213 4.51 1.30 16.89
N LYS A 214 5.68 1.93 17.00
CA LYS A 214 6.98 1.27 16.84
C LYS A 214 7.23 0.20 17.90
N GLU A 215 6.88 0.45 19.15
CA GLU A 215 6.98 -0.51 20.25
C GLU A 215 6.10 -1.74 20.00
N ARG A 216 4.86 -1.54 19.54
CA ARG A 216 3.96 -2.63 19.19
C ARG A 216 4.51 -3.47 18.03
N ILE A 217 5.01 -2.82 16.98
CA ILE A 217 5.64 -3.51 15.85
C ILE A 217 6.89 -4.26 16.31
N ALA A 218 7.79 -3.63 17.05
CA ALA A 218 9.01 -4.24 17.55
C ALA A 218 8.73 -5.47 18.43
N HIS A 219 7.74 -5.37 19.32
CA HIS A 219 7.30 -6.49 20.15
C HIS A 219 6.78 -7.67 19.31
N LEU A 220 5.90 -7.40 18.33
CA LEU A 220 5.29 -8.44 17.49
C LEU A 220 6.25 -9.02 16.45
N ALA A 221 7.19 -8.22 15.94
CA ALA A 221 8.20 -8.66 14.98
C ALA A 221 9.30 -9.49 15.65
N THR A 222 9.50 -9.35 16.97
CA THR A 222 10.51 -10.12 17.70
C THR A 222 10.24 -11.62 17.56
N SER A 223 11.28 -12.35 17.15
CA SER A 223 11.23 -13.81 17.06
C SER A 223 11.12 -14.42 18.45
N GLU A 224 10.28 -15.46 18.58
CA GLU A 224 10.16 -16.24 19.83
C GLU A 224 11.45 -17.00 20.17
N ASN A 225 12.23 -17.34 19.15
CA ASN A 225 13.47 -18.12 19.27
C ASN A 225 14.73 -17.27 19.02
N GLY A 226 14.58 -15.95 18.89
CA GLY A 226 15.67 -15.03 18.55
C GLY A 226 16.54 -14.67 19.76
N PRO A 227 17.88 -14.63 19.62
CA PRO A 227 18.79 -14.18 20.68
C PRO A 227 18.68 -12.68 20.99
N MET A 228 18.13 -11.87 20.07
CA MET A 228 17.99 -10.42 20.22
C MET A 228 16.59 -9.95 19.86
N PRO A 229 15.95 -9.15 20.75
CA PRO A 229 14.66 -8.54 20.44
C PRO A 229 14.83 -7.40 19.43
N VAL A 230 13.79 -7.16 18.63
CA VAL A 230 13.68 -5.96 17.80
C VAL A 230 13.48 -4.77 18.73
N SER A 231 14.25 -3.70 18.54
CA SER A 231 14.10 -2.46 19.30
C SER A 231 13.28 -1.42 18.52
N ILE A 232 12.84 -0.36 19.18
CA ILE A 232 12.15 0.75 18.48
C ILE A 232 13.09 1.44 17.49
N GLN A 233 14.42 1.37 17.67
CA GLN A 233 15.38 1.98 16.74
C GLN A 233 15.46 1.21 15.41
N ASP A 234 15.01 -0.04 15.40
CA ASP A 234 14.97 -0.91 14.22
C ASP A 234 13.71 -0.74 13.38
N VAL A 235 12.74 0.04 13.86
CA VAL A 235 11.45 0.28 13.21
C VAL A 235 11.40 1.69 12.62
N PHE A 236 11.21 1.78 11.30
CA PHE A 236 10.95 3.03 10.58
C PHE A 236 9.49 3.09 10.18
N LEU A 237 8.85 4.24 10.37
CA LEU A 237 7.46 4.48 9.96
C LEU A 237 7.41 5.37 8.72
N PHE A 238 6.51 5.02 7.81
CA PHE A 238 6.23 5.74 6.56
C PHE A 238 4.74 6.03 6.48
N ASP A 239 4.37 7.03 5.68
CA ASP A 239 2.99 7.46 5.47
C ASP A 239 2.16 6.42 4.69
N LYS A 240 2.79 5.61 3.83
CA LYS A 240 2.18 4.42 3.19
C LYS A 240 3.15 3.25 3.06
N GLY A 241 2.61 2.06 2.80
CA GLY A 241 3.38 0.85 2.46
C GLY A 241 4.28 1.02 1.23
N MET A 242 3.77 1.56 0.11
CA MET A 242 4.60 1.78 -1.08
C MET A 242 5.73 2.78 -0.84
N SER A 243 5.52 3.79 0.00
CA SER A 243 6.57 4.73 0.41
C SER A 243 7.67 4.03 1.22
N ALA A 244 7.31 3.04 2.05
CA ALA A 244 8.27 2.18 2.75
C ALA A 244 9.10 1.32 1.77
N ILE A 245 8.43 0.65 0.83
CA ILE A 245 9.09 -0.18 -0.20
C ILE A 245 10.03 0.68 -1.06
N SER A 246 9.55 1.83 -1.55
CA SER A 246 10.33 2.71 -2.42
C SER A 246 11.54 3.31 -1.70
N ALA A 247 11.38 3.78 -0.46
CA ALA A 247 12.50 4.28 0.34
C ALA A 247 13.53 3.18 0.62
N LEU A 248 13.06 1.98 0.97
CA LEU A 248 13.95 0.84 1.20
C LEU A 248 14.71 0.46 -0.07
N ALA A 249 14.03 0.31 -1.21
CA ALA A 249 14.66 -0.04 -2.48
C ALA A 249 15.74 0.98 -2.88
N ARG A 250 15.44 2.29 -2.75
CA ARG A 250 16.43 3.35 -3.00
C ARG A 250 17.61 3.30 -2.03
N SER A 251 17.37 2.99 -0.75
CA SER A 251 18.45 2.86 0.24
C SER A 251 19.37 1.65 -0.02
N MET A 252 18.88 0.62 -0.71
CA MET A 252 19.64 -0.57 -1.06
C MET A 252 20.49 -0.38 -2.33
N GLN A 253 20.14 0.58 -3.19
CA GLN A 253 20.93 0.98 -4.35
C GLN A 253 22.10 1.87 -3.88
N THR A 254 23.26 1.26 -3.67
CA THR A 254 24.46 1.93 -3.13
C THR A 254 25.59 2.04 -4.15
N SER A 255 25.53 1.23 -5.21
CA SER A 255 26.50 1.18 -6.30
C SER A 255 25.79 0.96 -7.64
N VAL A 256 26.43 1.38 -8.73
CA VAL A 256 25.96 1.13 -10.11
C VAL A 256 25.93 -0.36 -10.46
N ASP A 257 26.75 -1.17 -9.77
CA ASP A 257 26.82 -2.62 -9.98
C ASP A 257 25.80 -3.41 -9.14
N ASP A 258 25.04 -2.74 -8.26
CA ASP A 258 24.03 -3.42 -7.46
C ASP A 258 22.88 -3.93 -8.37
N GLU A 259 22.41 -5.14 -8.06
CA GLU A 259 21.28 -5.77 -8.73
C GLU A 259 20.20 -6.14 -7.72
N ALA A 260 18.94 -5.86 -8.07
CA ALA A 260 17.79 -6.27 -7.29
C ALA A 260 17.04 -7.43 -7.97
N VAL A 261 16.63 -8.40 -7.17
CA VAL A 261 15.72 -9.48 -7.57
C VAL A 261 14.38 -9.26 -6.91
N VAL A 262 13.29 -9.45 -7.65
CA VAL A 262 11.94 -9.58 -7.09
C VAL A 262 11.48 -11.01 -7.38
N TYR A 263 11.06 -11.73 -6.34
CA TYR A 263 10.70 -13.13 -6.42
C TYR A 263 9.29 -13.36 -5.86
N GLY A 264 8.43 -13.94 -6.68
CA GLY A 264 7.04 -14.23 -6.35
C GLY A 264 6.04 -13.23 -6.90
N TRP A 265 4.76 -13.61 -6.74
CA TRP A 265 3.61 -12.78 -7.07
C TRP A 265 3.41 -11.69 -6.00
N THR A 266 4.36 -10.76 -5.95
CA THR A 266 4.30 -9.61 -5.04
C THR A 266 3.19 -8.63 -5.44
N TYR A 267 2.85 -7.72 -4.54
CA TYR A 267 1.96 -6.60 -4.82
C TYR A 267 2.38 -5.88 -6.11
N THR A 268 1.40 -5.59 -6.99
CA THR A 268 1.61 -5.24 -8.40
C THR A 268 2.63 -4.11 -8.62
N GLU A 269 2.68 -3.13 -7.73
CA GLU A 269 3.58 -1.99 -7.84
C GLU A 269 4.99 -2.26 -7.28
N THR A 270 5.20 -3.30 -6.49
CA THR A 270 6.50 -3.62 -5.86
C THR A 270 7.61 -3.82 -6.90
N PRO A 271 7.43 -4.64 -7.97
CA PRO A 271 8.46 -4.82 -8.99
C PRO A 271 8.88 -3.50 -9.66
N GLU A 272 7.89 -2.69 -10.01
CA GLU A 272 8.11 -1.39 -10.66
C GLU A 272 8.76 -0.38 -9.70
N SER A 273 8.37 -0.37 -8.42
CA SER A 273 8.96 0.48 -7.40
C SER A 273 10.44 0.17 -7.16
N VAL A 274 10.79 -1.13 -7.13
CA VAL A 274 12.18 -1.60 -7.04
C VAL A 274 12.94 -1.23 -8.31
N ARG A 275 12.35 -1.37 -9.50
CA ARG A 275 12.97 -0.98 -10.77
C ARG A 275 13.28 0.53 -10.82
N LEU A 276 12.39 1.37 -10.32
CA LEU A 276 12.57 2.83 -10.26
C LEU A 276 13.60 3.28 -9.21
N ALA A 277 14.08 2.38 -8.34
CA ALA A 277 15.06 2.72 -7.32
C ALA A 277 16.48 3.00 -7.86
N GLY A 278 16.72 2.77 -9.16
CA GLY A 278 17.98 3.11 -9.84
C GLY A 278 18.97 1.95 -10.02
N PHE A 279 18.55 0.71 -9.75
CA PHE A 279 19.37 -0.47 -10.05
C PHE A 279 19.61 -0.58 -11.56
N GLN A 280 20.86 -0.78 -11.99
CA GLN A 280 21.18 -0.99 -13.41
C GLN A 280 20.73 -2.36 -13.90
N ARG A 281 20.70 -3.35 -12.99
CA ARG A 281 20.20 -4.70 -13.27
C ARG A 281 19.03 -5.00 -12.33
N PHE A 282 17.98 -5.56 -12.91
CA PHE A 282 16.75 -5.91 -12.24
C PHE A 282 16.22 -7.22 -12.83
N THR A 283 15.96 -8.21 -11.97
CA THR A 283 15.44 -9.52 -12.37
C THR A 283 14.12 -9.77 -11.64
N HIS A 284 13.08 -10.15 -12.38
CA HIS A 284 11.75 -10.43 -11.82
C HIS A 284 11.34 -11.87 -12.12
N TYR A 285 11.33 -12.69 -11.07
CA TYR A 285 10.78 -14.05 -11.08
C TYR A 285 9.33 -13.98 -10.63
N ALA A 286 8.46 -13.57 -11.55
CA ALA A 286 7.11 -13.11 -11.24
C ALA A 286 6.16 -14.21 -10.74
N ARG A 287 6.49 -15.49 -10.96
CA ARG A 287 5.63 -16.61 -10.54
C ARG A 287 6.00 -17.18 -9.17
N GLY A 288 7.24 -16.96 -8.68
CA GLY A 288 7.71 -17.49 -7.40
C GLY A 288 7.79 -19.01 -7.35
N THR A 289 8.07 -19.65 -8.50
CA THR A 289 8.08 -21.11 -8.61
C THR A 289 9.39 -21.72 -8.10
N ALA A 290 9.38 -23.02 -7.84
CA ALA A 290 10.59 -23.76 -7.47
C ALA A 290 11.62 -23.74 -8.62
N GLU A 291 11.15 -23.76 -9.87
CA GLU A 291 11.93 -23.66 -11.10
C GLU A 291 12.66 -22.32 -11.19
N GLU A 292 11.96 -21.19 -11.00
CA GLU A 292 12.58 -19.87 -10.97
C GLU A 292 13.62 -19.74 -9.84
N LEU A 293 13.38 -20.40 -8.70
CA LEU A 293 14.36 -20.44 -7.62
C LEU A 293 15.59 -21.30 -7.96
N ASN A 294 15.42 -22.37 -8.76
CA ASN A 294 16.53 -23.15 -9.32
C ASN A 294 17.35 -22.32 -10.32
N GLU A 295 16.68 -21.50 -11.14
CA GLU A 295 17.33 -20.58 -12.07
C GLU A 295 18.16 -19.53 -11.32
N LEU A 296 17.60 -18.93 -10.26
CA LEU A 296 18.33 -18.00 -9.40
C LEU A 296 19.56 -18.68 -8.79
N GLU A 297 19.40 -19.87 -8.20
CA GLU A 297 20.53 -20.61 -7.61
C GLU A 297 21.62 -20.93 -8.64
N THR A 298 21.23 -21.35 -9.85
CA THR A 298 22.17 -21.62 -10.95
C THR A 298 22.92 -20.36 -11.37
N SER A 299 22.21 -19.25 -11.50
CA SER A 299 22.79 -17.93 -11.81
C SER A 299 23.82 -17.53 -10.75
N LEU A 300 23.45 -17.58 -9.46
CA LEU A 300 24.35 -17.28 -8.34
C LEU A 300 25.57 -18.22 -8.31
N ALA A 301 25.39 -19.50 -8.59
CA ALA A 301 26.48 -20.48 -8.66
C ALA A 301 27.46 -20.22 -9.80
N SER A 302 27.03 -19.57 -10.89
CA SER A 302 27.89 -19.16 -12.00
C SER A 302 28.78 -17.94 -11.69
N GLY A 303 28.64 -17.37 -10.48
CA GLY A 303 29.39 -16.18 -10.05
C GLY A 303 28.59 -14.88 -10.15
N HIS A 304 27.32 -14.95 -10.58
CA HIS A 304 26.41 -13.81 -10.57
C HIS A 304 26.20 -13.29 -9.15
N LYS A 305 26.11 -11.98 -8.99
CA LYS A 305 25.96 -11.32 -7.69
C LYS A 305 24.73 -10.44 -7.70
N ILE A 306 23.89 -10.63 -6.70
CA ILE A 306 22.74 -9.76 -6.43
C ILE A 306 22.96 -9.05 -5.10
N LYS A 307 22.39 -7.85 -4.97
CA LYS A 307 22.46 -7.03 -3.75
C LYS A 307 21.34 -7.38 -2.78
N VAL A 308 20.13 -7.49 -3.30
CA VAL A 308 18.90 -7.61 -2.52
C VAL A 308 17.86 -8.44 -3.28
N LEU A 309 17.10 -9.25 -2.55
CA LEU A 309 15.93 -9.97 -3.04
C LEU A 309 14.70 -9.50 -2.27
N PHE A 310 13.66 -9.08 -2.98
CA PHE A 310 12.34 -8.75 -2.45
C PHE A 310 11.36 -9.89 -2.72
N THR A 311 10.53 -10.21 -1.73
CA THR A 311 9.45 -11.19 -1.85
C THR A 311 8.27 -10.81 -0.95
N GLU A 312 7.15 -11.51 -1.06
CA GLU A 312 5.92 -11.28 -0.29
C GLU A 312 5.43 -12.61 0.31
N LEU A 313 4.94 -12.59 1.54
CA LEU A 313 4.38 -13.78 2.20
C LEU A 313 3.09 -13.48 2.96
N PRO A 314 1.99 -14.20 2.66
CA PRO A 314 1.74 -14.90 1.40
C PRO A 314 1.44 -13.91 0.26
N CYS A 315 1.60 -14.34 -0.99
CA CYS A 315 1.35 -13.53 -2.18
C CYS A 315 -0.14 -13.16 -2.38
N ASN A 316 -0.44 -11.94 -2.84
CA ASN A 316 -1.80 -11.50 -3.16
C ASN A 316 -2.11 -11.61 -4.69
N PRO A 317 -3.08 -12.42 -5.15
CA PRO A 317 -4.19 -13.05 -4.42
C PRO A 317 -4.01 -14.58 -4.26
N THR A 318 -2.91 -15.15 -4.74
CA THR A 318 -2.71 -16.61 -4.81
C THR A 318 -2.62 -17.25 -3.44
N VAL A 319 -2.24 -16.45 -2.43
CA VAL A 319 -1.89 -16.81 -1.05
C VAL A 319 -0.82 -17.89 -0.93
N GLU A 320 0.00 -18.01 -1.97
CA GLU A 320 1.16 -18.89 -1.99
C GLU A 320 2.32 -18.28 -1.22
N SER A 321 3.19 -19.14 -0.68
CA SER A 321 4.34 -18.73 0.12
C SER A 321 5.66 -19.06 -0.59
N PRO A 322 6.63 -18.12 -0.63
CA PRO A 322 7.97 -18.40 -1.11
C PRO A 322 8.71 -19.36 -0.15
N ASP A 323 9.68 -20.12 -0.67
CA ASP A 323 10.55 -20.97 0.17
C ASP A 323 11.60 -20.13 0.90
N LEU A 324 11.15 -19.38 1.91
CA LEU A 324 12.01 -18.51 2.73
C LEU A 324 13.20 -19.24 3.36
N PRO A 325 13.09 -20.48 3.87
CA PRO A 325 14.25 -21.26 4.31
C PRO A 325 15.31 -21.44 3.21
N ARG A 326 14.89 -21.78 1.98
CA ARG A 326 15.82 -21.93 0.86
C ARG A 326 16.41 -20.58 0.44
N ILE A 327 15.59 -19.52 0.37
CA ILE A 327 16.04 -18.16 0.06
C ILE A 327 17.08 -17.67 1.08
N ARG A 328 16.83 -17.88 2.39
CA ARG A 328 17.80 -17.55 3.46
C ARG A 328 19.12 -18.28 3.28
N ALA A 329 19.07 -19.59 3.00
CA ALA A 329 20.29 -20.39 2.76
C ALA A 329 21.10 -19.87 1.55
N LEU A 330 20.42 -19.47 0.47
CA LEU A 330 21.07 -18.83 -0.68
C LEU A 330 21.66 -17.47 -0.31
N ALA A 331 20.92 -16.65 0.44
CA ALA A 331 21.36 -15.34 0.90
C ALA A 331 22.63 -15.40 1.77
N ASP A 332 22.71 -16.41 2.64
CA ASP A 332 23.91 -16.64 3.47
C ASP A 332 25.11 -17.09 2.65
N LYS A 333 24.90 -18.01 1.70
CA LYS A 333 25.94 -18.53 0.81
C LYS A 333 26.48 -17.49 -0.16
N TYR A 334 25.59 -16.70 -0.76
CA TYR A 334 25.92 -15.76 -1.84
C TYR A 334 25.96 -14.28 -1.41
N ASN A 335 25.74 -14.01 -0.13
CA ASN A 335 25.89 -12.70 0.52
C ASN A 335 24.97 -11.59 -0.04
N PHE A 336 23.67 -11.84 -0.10
CA PHE A 336 22.66 -10.83 -0.43
C PHE A 336 21.64 -10.61 0.71
N VAL A 337 20.93 -9.49 0.65
CA VAL A 337 19.90 -9.09 1.63
C VAL A 337 18.55 -9.67 1.21
N VAL A 338 17.76 -10.16 2.17
CA VAL A 338 16.38 -10.64 1.95
C VAL A 338 15.38 -9.67 2.57
N VAL A 339 14.47 -9.15 1.75
CA VAL A 339 13.34 -8.31 2.14
C VAL A 339 12.05 -9.10 1.94
N CYS A 340 11.19 -9.16 2.95
CA CYS A 340 9.87 -9.78 2.83
C CYS A 340 8.76 -8.80 3.23
N ASP A 341 7.78 -8.63 2.35
CA ASP A 341 6.50 -7.98 2.67
C ASP A 341 5.59 -8.98 3.37
N ASP A 342 5.23 -8.71 4.63
CA ASP A 342 4.39 -9.59 5.46
C ASP A 342 2.94 -9.10 5.56
N THR A 343 2.52 -8.10 4.78
CA THR A 343 1.24 -7.38 4.94
C THR A 343 0.03 -8.30 5.10
N LEU A 344 -0.02 -9.40 4.36
CA LEU A 344 -1.13 -10.37 4.41
C LEU A 344 -1.00 -11.39 5.54
N ALA A 345 0.23 -11.78 5.90
CA ALA A 345 0.47 -12.70 6.99
C ALA A 345 0.27 -12.01 8.35
N SER A 346 0.79 -10.79 8.49
CA SER A 346 1.01 -10.06 9.74
C SER A 346 2.05 -10.71 10.66
N PHE A 347 2.82 -9.85 11.36
CA PHE A 347 3.65 -10.20 12.52
C PHE A 347 3.02 -11.17 13.53
N VAL A 348 1.69 -11.18 13.64
CA VAL A 348 0.93 -12.02 14.58
C VAL A 348 0.93 -13.49 14.15
N ASN A 349 0.90 -13.77 12.84
CA ASN A 349 0.78 -15.13 12.34
C ASN A 349 2.11 -15.79 12.02
N VAL A 350 3.12 -15.02 11.64
CA VAL A 350 4.41 -15.54 11.15
C VAL A 350 5.60 -14.96 11.91
N ASP A 351 6.65 -15.75 12.03
CA ASP A 351 7.96 -15.35 12.55
C ASP A 351 8.97 -15.35 11.39
N LEU A 352 9.22 -14.15 10.84
CA LEU A 352 10.08 -13.99 9.66
C LEU A 352 11.52 -13.66 9.99
N ILE A 353 11.80 -13.17 11.21
CA ILE A 353 13.15 -12.73 11.62
C ILE A 353 14.24 -13.80 11.40
N PRO A 354 14.01 -15.11 11.60
CA PRO A 354 15.02 -16.12 11.29
C PRO A 354 15.37 -16.25 9.79
N TYR A 355 14.53 -15.74 8.90
CA TYR A 355 14.61 -15.98 7.46
C TYR A 355 14.92 -14.73 6.63
N VAL A 356 14.79 -13.54 7.20
CA VAL A 356 14.89 -12.27 6.44
C VAL A 356 15.76 -11.25 7.16
N ASP A 357 16.33 -10.34 6.38
CA ASP A 357 17.11 -9.22 6.91
C ASP A 357 16.21 -8.02 7.22
N ILE A 358 15.10 -7.87 6.48
CA ILE A 358 14.16 -6.77 6.59
C ILE A 358 12.73 -7.27 6.40
N ILE A 359 11.80 -6.80 7.23
CA ILE A 359 10.35 -6.97 7.05
C ILE A 359 9.75 -5.62 6.64
N VAL A 360 8.91 -5.62 5.61
CA VAL A 360 8.09 -4.46 5.21
C VAL A 360 6.62 -4.78 5.43
N THR A 361 5.85 -3.81 5.92
CA THR A 361 4.44 -4.00 6.21
C THR A 361 3.62 -2.78 5.83
N SER A 362 2.52 -2.97 5.12
CA SER A 362 1.50 -1.94 4.93
C SER A 362 0.60 -1.84 6.15
N LEU A 363 0.86 -0.84 7.00
CA LEU A 363 0.07 -0.57 8.20
C LEU A 363 -1.36 -0.08 7.89
N THR A 364 -1.58 0.32 6.65
CA THR A 364 -2.89 0.68 6.08
C THR A 364 -3.93 -0.44 6.18
N LYS A 365 -3.49 -1.70 6.16
CA LYS A 365 -4.35 -2.89 6.09
C LYS A 365 -4.80 -3.30 7.48
N ILE A 366 -4.70 -4.58 7.84
CA ILE A 366 -5.19 -5.11 9.11
C ILE A 366 -4.53 -4.49 10.34
N PHE A 367 -3.33 -3.91 10.22
CA PHE A 367 -2.72 -3.19 11.35
C PHE A 367 -3.62 -2.03 11.82
N SER A 368 -4.08 -1.18 10.90
CA SER A 368 -5.10 -0.18 11.21
C SER A 368 -6.52 -0.76 11.25
N GLY A 369 -6.93 -1.56 10.27
CA GLY A 369 -8.27 -2.15 10.18
C GLY A 369 -9.42 -1.19 9.86
N ALA A 370 -9.34 0.08 10.27
CA ALA A 370 -10.43 1.03 10.14
C ALA A 370 -10.61 1.63 8.73
N ALA A 371 -9.71 1.37 7.79
CA ALA A 371 -9.73 1.92 6.42
C ALA A 371 -9.90 3.45 6.35
N ASN A 372 -9.34 4.17 7.32
CA ASN A 372 -9.38 5.63 7.36
C ASN A 372 -8.01 6.27 7.59
N VAL A 373 -6.92 5.51 7.63
CA VAL A 373 -5.55 6.00 7.77
C VAL A 373 -4.61 5.08 6.99
N MET A 374 -3.51 5.65 6.49
CA MET A 374 -2.45 4.89 5.83
C MET A 374 -1.20 4.89 6.68
N GLY A 375 -0.40 3.86 6.49
CA GLY A 375 0.94 3.78 7.06
C GLY A 375 1.74 2.66 6.41
N GLY A 376 3.05 2.73 6.57
CA GLY A 376 3.99 1.67 6.26
C GLY A 376 5.02 1.52 7.36
N SER A 377 5.60 0.33 7.49
CA SER A 377 6.77 0.12 8.34
C SER A 377 7.86 -0.65 7.63
N VAL A 378 9.10 -0.35 8.03
CA VAL A 378 10.27 -1.18 7.78
C VAL A 378 10.83 -1.61 9.12
N VAL A 379 11.00 -2.91 9.32
CA VAL A 379 11.67 -3.51 10.48
C VAL A 379 13.00 -4.09 10.01
N ILE A 380 14.10 -3.60 10.56
CA ILE A 380 15.43 -4.14 10.27
C ILE A 380 15.74 -5.22 11.30
N ASN A 381 16.08 -6.42 10.84
CA ASN A 381 16.40 -7.53 11.72
C ASN A 381 17.70 -7.24 12.52
N PRO A 382 17.67 -7.16 13.87
CA PRO A 382 18.86 -6.92 14.68
C PRO A 382 19.90 -8.04 14.55
N GLN A 383 19.50 -9.25 14.14
CA GLN A 383 20.37 -10.41 13.95
C GLN A 383 21.02 -10.45 12.57
N SER A 384 20.60 -9.59 11.64
CA SER A 384 21.20 -9.52 10.31
C SER A 384 22.66 -9.06 10.40
N LYS A 385 23.57 -9.76 9.71
CA LYS A 385 24.95 -9.29 9.52
C LYS A 385 25.03 -7.95 8.77
N TYR A 386 23.96 -7.56 8.09
CA TYR A 386 23.84 -6.30 7.37
C TYR A 386 23.16 -5.19 8.18
N HIS A 387 22.69 -5.46 9.41
CA HIS A 387 21.89 -4.55 10.24
C HIS A 387 22.41 -3.10 10.23
N SER A 388 23.65 -2.88 10.67
CA SER A 388 24.23 -1.53 10.74
C SER A 388 24.32 -0.83 9.39
N SER A 389 24.57 -1.58 8.31
CA SER A 389 24.67 -1.01 6.95
C SER A 389 23.31 -0.64 6.39
N ILE A 390 22.30 -1.49 6.58
CA ILE A 390 20.91 -1.23 6.18
C ILE A 390 20.38 -0.04 6.96
N HIS A 391 20.57 -0.04 8.29
CA HIS A 391 20.11 1.04 9.18
C HIS A 391 20.71 2.38 8.75
N LYS A 392 22.03 2.43 8.55
CA LYS A 392 22.72 3.64 8.10
C LYS A 392 22.20 4.15 6.75
N SER A 393 22.06 3.26 5.76
CA SER A 393 21.61 3.65 4.42
C SER A 393 20.16 4.13 4.43
N LEU A 394 19.27 3.43 5.14
CA LEU A 394 17.87 3.82 5.25
C LEU A 394 17.72 5.13 6.02
N ALA A 395 18.43 5.30 7.14
CA ALA A 395 18.40 6.52 7.94
C ALA A 395 18.94 7.74 7.18
N ALA A 396 19.88 7.56 6.24
CA ALA A 396 20.41 8.65 5.43
C ALA A 396 19.38 9.22 4.43
N ASP A 397 18.48 8.38 3.91
CA ASP A 397 17.42 8.79 3.00
C ASP A 397 16.07 9.07 3.69
N TYR A 398 15.89 8.57 4.92
CA TYR A 398 14.66 8.69 5.68
C TYR A 398 14.26 10.14 5.95
N GLU A 399 12.95 10.38 5.84
CA GLU A 399 12.28 11.60 6.27
C GLU A 399 10.94 11.21 6.88
N ASP A 400 10.66 11.71 8.07
CA ASP A 400 9.45 11.37 8.81
C ASP A 400 8.21 12.06 8.22
N ASN A 401 7.66 11.53 7.15
CA ASN A 401 6.48 12.09 6.49
C ASN A 401 5.14 11.57 7.07
N VAL A 402 5.18 10.86 8.19
CA VAL A 402 3.97 10.42 8.90
C VAL A 402 3.33 11.63 9.59
N PHE A 403 2.23 12.12 9.03
CA PHE A 403 1.53 13.28 9.57
C PHE A 403 1.07 13.03 11.02
N PRO A 404 1.19 13.99 11.96
CA PRO A 404 0.92 13.74 13.37
C PRO A 404 -0.49 13.23 13.67
N LEU A 405 -1.52 13.76 12.99
CA LEU A 405 -2.88 13.25 13.18
C LEU A 405 -3.05 11.83 12.63
N ASP A 406 -2.36 11.47 11.55
CA ASP A 406 -2.36 10.09 11.06
C ASP A 406 -1.63 9.17 12.05
N ALA A 407 -0.54 9.61 12.68
CA ALA A 407 0.13 8.85 13.72
C ALA A 407 -0.79 8.58 14.93
N VAL A 408 -1.57 9.58 15.36
CA VAL A 408 -2.57 9.43 16.44
C VAL A 408 -3.64 8.41 16.06
N ILE A 409 -4.20 8.51 14.86
CA ILE A 409 -5.23 7.57 14.38
C ILE A 409 -4.65 6.16 14.23
N LEU A 410 -3.44 6.01 13.69
CA LEU A 410 -2.79 4.72 13.55
C LEU A 410 -2.47 4.07 14.91
N ALA A 411 -2.03 4.85 15.89
CA ALA A 411 -1.79 4.38 17.25
C ALA A 411 -3.08 3.88 17.91
N ASN A 412 -4.18 4.63 17.76
CA ASN A 412 -5.49 4.25 18.30
C ASN A 412 -6.08 3.01 17.61
N ASN A 413 -6.05 2.98 16.29
CA ASN A 413 -6.60 1.90 15.47
C ASN A 413 -5.88 0.56 15.66
N SER A 414 -4.62 0.58 16.11
CA SER A 414 -3.80 -0.63 16.29
C SER A 414 -3.80 -1.19 17.72
N ILE A 415 -4.57 -0.61 18.66
CA ILE A 415 -4.64 -1.08 20.05
C ILE A 415 -5.11 -2.53 20.14
N ASP A 416 -6.12 -2.90 19.35
CA ASP A 416 -6.76 -4.21 19.33
C ASP A 416 -6.29 -5.11 18.17
N PHE A 417 -5.18 -4.72 17.53
CA PHE A 417 -4.66 -5.35 16.31
C PHE A 417 -4.54 -6.88 16.42
N VAL A 418 -3.94 -7.37 17.51
CA VAL A 418 -3.72 -8.81 17.73
C VAL A 418 -5.04 -9.56 17.84
N GLN A 419 -6.00 -9.04 18.60
CA GLN A 419 -7.32 -9.67 18.73
C GLN A 419 -8.05 -9.72 17.38
N ARG A 420 -7.96 -8.64 16.60
CA ARG A 420 -8.57 -8.56 15.25
C ARG A 420 -7.97 -9.60 14.31
N VAL A 421 -6.65 -9.74 14.26
CA VAL A 421 -5.99 -10.78 13.43
C VAL A 421 -6.46 -12.18 13.81
N HIS A 422 -6.47 -12.53 15.11
CA HIS A 422 -6.94 -13.85 15.53
C HIS A 422 -8.40 -14.11 15.17
N ARG A 423 -9.29 -13.12 15.34
CA ARG A 423 -10.69 -13.24 14.93
C ARG A 423 -10.81 -13.48 13.42
N CYS A 424 -10.15 -12.66 12.61
CA CYS A 424 -10.18 -12.79 11.16
C CYS A 424 -9.59 -14.13 10.70
N ASN A 425 -8.53 -14.64 11.34
CA ASN A 425 -7.96 -15.97 11.04
C ASN A 425 -8.99 -17.09 11.23
N GLN A 426 -9.69 -17.09 12.37
CA GLN A 426 -10.68 -18.11 12.69
C GLN A 426 -11.85 -18.08 11.71
N THR A 427 -12.36 -16.88 11.43
CA THR A 427 -13.45 -16.69 10.47
C THR A 427 -13.01 -17.09 9.07
N ALA A 428 -11.85 -16.63 8.59
CA ALA A 428 -11.36 -16.94 7.24
C ALA A 428 -11.11 -18.43 7.01
N LEU A 429 -10.54 -19.14 7.99
CA LEU A 429 -10.37 -20.58 7.91
C LEU A 429 -11.72 -21.31 7.83
N THR A 430 -12.71 -20.87 8.63
CA THR A 430 -14.06 -21.43 8.60
C THR A 430 -14.70 -21.23 7.22
N LEU A 431 -14.69 -20.00 6.71
CA LEU A 431 -15.22 -19.65 5.39
C LEU A 431 -14.51 -20.43 4.28
N ALA A 432 -13.18 -20.53 4.31
CA ALA A 432 -12.43 -21.26 3.31
C ALA A 432 -12.83 -22.74 3.26
N ASN A 433 -12.95 -23.39 4.42
CA ASN A 433 -13.36 -24.79 4.52
C ASN A 433 -14.77 -25.01 3.96
N GLU A 434 -15.76 -24.22 4.38
CA GLU A 434 -17.15 -24.39 3.93
C GLU A 434 -17.29 -24.08 2.42
N LEU A 435 -16.71 -22.98 1.94
CA LEU A 435 -16.76 -22.61 0.52
C LEU A 435 -16.07 -23.65 -0.37
N SER A 436 -15.02 -24.32 0.12
CA SER A 436 -14.31 -25.36 -0.64
C SER A 436 -15.15 -26.62 -0.91
N LEU A 437 -16.22 -26.83 -0.14
CA LEU A 437 -17.13 -27.96 -0.29
C LEU A 437 -18.32 -27.65 -1.21
N HIS A 438 -18.54 -26.38 -1.56
CA HIS A 438 -19.70 -25.97 -2.34
C HIS A 438 -19.52 -26.26 -3.84
N LYS A 439 -20.50 -26.92 -4.48
CA LYS A 439 -20.43 -27.37 -5.89
C LYS A 439 -20.24 -26.26 -6.92
N SER A 440 -20.67 -25.03 -6.65
CA SER A 440 -20.47 -23.88 -7.56
C SER A 440 -19.04 -23.33 -7.50
N VAL A 441 -18.30 -23.62 -6.43
CA VAL A 441 -16.94 -23.14 -6.20
C VAL A 441 -15.97 -24.19 -6.74
N ARG A 442 -15.22 -23.82 -7.77
CA ARG A 442 -14.23 -24.69 -8.41
C ARG A 442 -12.99 -24.89 -7.53
N ARG A 443 -12.55 -23.82 -6.87
CA ARG A 443 -11.34 -23.81 -6.05
C ARG A 443 -11.38 -22.67 -5.04
N VAL A 444 -10.85 -22.92 -3.86
CA VAL A 444 -10.53 -21.91 -2.85
C VAL A 444 -9.01 -21.86 -2.68
N ASN A 445 -8.44 -20.67 -2.76
CA ASN A 445 -7.07 -20.42 -2.33
C ASN A 445 -7.10 -19.82 -0.91
N TYR A 446 -6.57 -20.59 0.04
CA TYR A 446 -6.26 -20.19 1.41
C TYR A 446 -4.93 -20.85 1.80
N PRO A 447 -4.08 -20.31 2.70
CA PRO A 447 -2.76 -20.88 2.95
C PRO A 447 -2.74 -22.36 3.40
N THR A 448 -3.84 -22.89 3.94
CA THR A 448 -3.99 -24.32 4.27
C THR A 448 -4.34 -25.20 3.07
N MET A 449 -4.68 -24.61 1.92
CA MET A 449 -5.24 -25.29 0.74
C MET A 449 -4.36 -25.19 -0.50
N VAL A 450 -3.37 -24.30 -0.51
CA VAL A 450 -2.45 -24.14 -1.64
C VAL A 450 -1.24 -25.09 -1.54
N GLY A 451 -0.61 -25.41 -2.67
CA GLY A 451 0.52 -26.35 -2.72
C GLY A 451 1.73 -25.92 -1.89
N THR A 452 1.88 -24.63 -1.63
CA THR A 452 2.93 -24.04 -0.80
C THR A 452 2.58 -23.99 0.69
N SER A 453 1.46 -24.60 1.12
CA SER A 453 1.08 -24.70 2.54
C SER A 453 2.22 -25.21 3.45
N PRO A 454 3.00 -26.25 3.07
CA PRO A 454 4.14 -26.68 3.88
C PRO A 454 5.25 -25.63 4.04
N LEU A 455 5.35 -24.64 3.15
CA LEU A 455 6.29 -23.52 3.27
C LEU A 455 5.78 -22.48 4.27
N TYR A 456 4.48 -22.17 4.24
CA TYR A 456 3.85 -21.28 5.23
C TYR A 456 3.99 -21.84 6.66
N GLU A 457 3.75 -23.14 6.84
CA GLU A 457 3.89 -23.80 8.16
C GLU A 457 5.28 -23.68 8.77
N LYS A 458 6.35 -23.60 7.95
CA LYS A 458 7.71 -23.44 8.47
C LYS A 458 7.94 -22.11 9.16
N VAL A 459 7.18 -21.08 8.79
CA VAL A 459 7.32 -19.72 9.32
C VAL A 459 6.15 -19.31 10.21
N ARG A 460 5.07 -20.09 10.27
CA ARG A 460 3.91 -19.82 11.11
C ARG A 460 4.30 -19.91 12.59
N ARG A 461 3.90 -18.92 13.37
CA ARG A 461 4.04 -18.95 14.84
C ARG A 461 3.19 -20.08 15.42
N PRO A 462 3.57 -20.67 16.57
CA PRO A 462 2.77 -21.70 17.24
C PRO A 462 1.30 -21.30 17.45
N ASN A 463 1.06 -20.05 17.85
CA ASN A 463 -0.27 -19.47 18.05
C ASN A 463 -0.78 -18.64 16.84
N GLY A 464 -0.04 -18.66 15.72
CA GLY A 464 -0.37 -17.93 14.50
C GLY A 464 -1.46 -18.65 13.69
N GLY A 465 -2.28 -17.87 12.97
CA GLY A 465 -3.24 -18.38 11.99
C GLY A 465 -2.73 -18.28 10.55
N TYR A 466 -3.66 -18.23 9.59
CA TYR A 466 -3.38 -18.24 8.16
C TYR A 466 -3.81 -16.95 7.44
N GLY A 467 -4.02 -15.88 8.20
CA GLY A 467 -4.43 -14.58 7.68
C GLY A 467 -5.93 -14.49 7.36
N TYR A 468 -6.27 -13.37 6.73
CA TYR A 468 -7.63 -12.87 6.54
C TYR A 468 -8.04 -12.78 5.06
N ILE A 469 -7.20 -13.26 4.14
CA ILE A 469 -7.46 -13.27 2.70
C ILE A 469 -7.75 -14.69 2.24
N LEU A 470 -8.82 -14.86 1.48
CA LEU A 470 -9.03 -16.02 0.63
C LEU A 470 -9.47 -15.58 -0.77
N SER A 471 -9.23 -16.43 -1.76
CA SER A 471 -9.69 -16.20 -3.13
C SER A 471 -10.53 -17.39 -3.57
N ILE A 472 -11.71 -17.15 -4.11
CA ILE A 472 -12.59 -18.19 -4.65
C ILE A 472 -12.64 -18.09 -6.17
N PHE A 473 -12.68 -19.25 -6.82
CA PHE A 473 -12.73 -19.41 -8.26
C PHE A 473 -13.98 -20.20 -8.63
N PHE A 474 -14.68 -19.77 -9.67
CA PHE A 474 -15.91 -20.41 -10.13
C PHE A 474 -15.66 -21.27 -11.37
N HIS A 475 -16.62 -22.13 -11.71
CA HIS A 475 -16.53 -22.94 -12.93
C HIS A 475 -16.65 -22.11 -14.21
N THR A 476 -17.36 -20.98 -14.15
CA THR A 476 -17.54 -20.05 -15.26
C THR A 476 -17.41 -18.60 -14.80
N LEU A 477 -17.07 -17.72 -15.74
CA LEU A 477 -17.08 -16.27 -15.49
C LEU A 477 -18.47 -15.76 -15.13
N GLU A 478 -19.53 -16.31 -15.75
CA GLU A 478 -20.92 -15.93 -15.48
C GLU A 478 -21.32 -16.21 -14.02
N SER A 479 -20.92 -17.37 -13.49
CA SER A 479 -21.09 -17.72 -12.08
C SER A 479 -20.38 -16.74 -11.16
N ALA A 480 -19.14 -16.34 -11.48
CA ALA A 480 -18.39 -15.36 -10.69
C ALA A 480 -19.06 -13.97 -10.70
N ILE A 481 -19.55 -13.52 -11.87
CA ILE A 481 -20.30 -12.27 -12.02
C ILE A 481 -21.57 -12.30 -11.17
N CYS A 482 -22.35 -13.39 -11.26
CA CYS A 482 -23.60 -13.55 -10.52
C CYS A 482 -23.35 -13.55 -9.00
N PHE A 483 -22.40 -14.37 -8.53
CA PHE A 483 -21.99 -14.40 -7.12
C PHE A 483 -21.55 -13.02 -6.63
N TYR A 484 -20.63 -12.36 -7.34
CA TYR A 484 -20.09 -11.07 -6.92
C TYR A 484 -21.20 -10.01 -6.82
N ASN A 485 -22.12 -9.97 -7.77
CA ASN A 485 -23.22 -9.02 -7.77
C ASN A 485 -24.21 -9.32 -6.62
N ALA A 486 -24.51 -10.58 -6.35
CA ALA A 486 -25.44 -11.02 -5.31
C ALA A 486 -24.87 -10.93 -3.88
N LEU A 487 -23.55 -11.05 -3.71
CA LEU A 487 -22.91 -11.11 -2.40
C LEU A 487 -23.14 -9.84 -1.57
N ASP A 488 -23.77 -10.00 -0.41
CA ASP A 488 -24.10 -8.91 0.51
C ASP A 488 -22.99 -8.64 1.54
N VAL A 489 -21.88 -8.10 1.05
CA VAL A 489 -20.76 -7.60 1.84
C VAL A 489 -20.27 -6.26 1.27
N ARG A 490 -19.35 -5.58 1.97
CA ARG A 490 -18.68 -4.40 1.42
C ARG A 490 -17.86 -4.82 0.19
N LYS A 491 -17.75 -3.96 -0.82
CA LYS A 491 -17.05 -4.27 -2.07
C LYS A 491 -16.10 -3.14 -2.44
N GLY A 492 -14.82 -3.45 -2.67
CA GLY A 492 -13.80 -2.42 -2.91
C GLY A 492 -12.38 -2.99 -3.03
N ALA A 493 -11.45 -2.18 -3.53
CA ALA A 493 -10.11 -2.64 -3.92
C ALA A 493 -9.19 -3.00 -2.74
N SER A 494 -9.41 -2.41 -1.57
CA SER A 494 -8.57 -2.61 -0.38
C SER A 494 -8.80 -3.95 0.32
N CYS A 495 -8.10 -4.18 1.44
CA CYS A 495 -8.20 -5.38 2.26
C CYS A 495 -7.73 -5.11 3.70
N GLY A 496 -7.90 -6.11 4.58
CA GLY A 496 -7.51 -6.05 5.98
C GLY A 496 -8.35 -5.05 6.77
N THR A 497 -9.63 -4.96 6.48
CA THR A 497 -10.56 -4.03 7.12
C THR A 497 -11.33 -4.68 8.26
N ASN A 498 -11.88 -3.89 9.17
CA ASN A 498 -12.72 -4.37 10.28
C ASN A 498 -14.06 -4.97 9.80
N PHE A 499 -14.40 -4.76 8.54
CA PHE A 499 -15.53 -5.32 7.82
C PHE A 499 -15.03 -6.15 6.63
N THR A 500 -15.81 -7.12 6.17
CA THR A 500 -15.47 -8.01 5.06
C THR A 500 -15.58 -7.29 3.73
N LEU A 501 -14.52 -7.32 2.93
CA LEU A 501 -14.43 -6.73 1.59
C LEU A 501 -14.31 -7.82 0.51
N ALA A 502 -15.12 -7.72 -0.54
CA ALA A 502 -15.00 -8.56 -1.74
C ALA A 502 -14.61 -7.73 -2.98
N ILE A 503 -13.81 -8.31 -3.86
CA ILE A 503 -13.46 -7.70 -5.15
C ILE A 503 -13.30 -8.75 -6.25
N ALA A 504 -13.75 -8.45 -7.46
CA ALA A 504 -13.40 -9.21 -8.66
C ALA A 504 -11.93 -8.92 -8.99
N TYR A 505 -11.02 -9.67 -8.36
CA TYR A 505 -9.61 -9.28 -8.23
C TYR A 505 -8.89 -9.21 -9.58
N THR A 506 -9.02 -10.27 -10.37
CA THR A 506 -8.35 -10.39 -11.67
C THR A 506 -8.85 -9.31 -12.62
N GLU A 507 -10.16 -9.01 -12.61
CA GLU A 507 -10.74 -7.94 -13.41
C GLU A 507 -10.23 -6.56 -13.03
N LEU A 508 -10.00 -6.29 -11.74
CA LEU A 508 -9.48 -5.00 -11.30
C LEU A 508 -7.97 -4.86 -11.58
N THR A 509 -7.20 -5.89 -11.21
CA THR A 509 -5.74 -5.77 -11.06
C THR A 509 -4.99 -6.22 -12.32
N HIS A 510 -5.54 -7.18 -13.07
CA HIS A 510 -4.90 -7.79 -14.24
C HIS A 510 -5.78 -7.70 -15.49
N HIS A 511 -6.59 -6.65 -15.61
CA HIS A 511 -7.54 -6.44 -16.71
C HIS A 511 -6.90 -6.55 -18.09
N LYS A 512 -5.68 -6.02 -18.21
CA LYS A 512 -4.89 -5.98 -19.46
C LYS A 512 -3.97 -7.21 -19.61
N GLU A 513 -3.98 -8.13 -18.64
CA GLU A 513 -2.98 -9.21 -18.49
C GLU A 513 -3.64 -10.56 -18.18
N PHE A 514 -4.89 -10.77 -18.61
CA PHE A 514 -5.65 -11.98 -18.25
C PHE A 514 -4.97 -13.29 -18.63
N GLU A 515 -4.32 -13.36 -19.80
CA GLU A 515 -3.63 -14.57 -20.24
C GLU A 515 -2.44 -14.87 -19.32
N TRP A 516 -1.58 -13.89 -19.10
CA TRP A 516 -0.42 -14.00 -18.20
C TRP A 516 -0.85 -14.37 -16.77
N ALA A 517 -1.90 -13.73 -16.24
CA ALA A 517 -2.40 -14.05 -14.91
C ALA A 517 -3.05 -15.44 -14.84
N GLY A 518 -3.73 -15.86 -15.90
CA GLY A 518 -4.30 -17.19 -16.04
C GLY A 518 -3.26 -18.30 -15.98
N GLU A 519 -2.06 -18.08 -16.52
CA GLU A 519 -0.93 -19.04 -16.44
C GLU A 519 -0.49 -19.33 -15.00
N SER A 520 -0.61 -18.34 -14.10
CA SER A 520 -0.35 -18.49 -12.66
C SER A 520 -1.62 -18.88 -11.87
N GLY A 521 -2.68 -19.29 -12.56
CA GLY A 521 -3.94 -19.68 -11.96
C GLY A 521 -4.81 -18.52 -11.44
N VAL A 522 -4.43 -17.27 -11.68
CA VAL A 522 -5.23 -16.08 -11.32
C VAL A 522 -6.16 -15.76 -12.50
N THR A 523 -7.20 -16.58 -12.64
CA THR A 523 -8.17 -16.53 -13.74
C THR A 523 -9.28 -15.49 -13.50
N ARG A 524 -10.00 -15.11 -14.56
CA ARG A 524 -11.02 -14.04 -14.54
C ARG A 524 -12.19 -14.32 -13.60
N ASP A 525 -12.49 -15.59 -13.34
CA ASP A 525 -13.53 -16.04 -12.42
C ASP A 525 -13.15 -15.92 -10.93
N CYS A 526 -12.07 -15.19 -10.60
CA CYS A 526 -11.59 -14.99 -9.25
C CYS A 526 -12.33 -13.86 -8.52
N VAL A 527 -12.89 -14.19 -7.36
CA VAL A 527 -13.36 -13.21 -6.36
C VAL A 527 -12.47 -13.32 -5.11
N ARG A 528 -11.75 -12.25 -4.78
CA ARG A 528 -10.96 -12.18 -3.54
C ARG A 528 -11.83 -11.64 -2.42
N ILE A 529 -11.80 -12.32 -1.27
CA ILE A 529 -12.49 -11.94 -0.04
C ILE A 529 -11.44 -11.64 1.03
N SER A 530 -11.54 -10.43 1.60
CA SER A 530 -10.82 -10.01 2.78
C SER A 530 -11.77 -10.03 3.97
N VAL A 531 -11.62 -10.99 4.85
CA VAL A 531 -12.52 -11.27 5.98
C VAL A 531 -12.32 -10.24 7.09
N GLY A 532 -13.44 -9.66 7.56
CA GLY A 532 -13.48 -8.69 8.65
C GLY A 532 -13.78 -9.33 10.02
N LEU A 533 -14.40 -8.56 10.92
CA LEU A 533 -14.69 -8.95 12.30
C LEU A 533 -16.10 -9.52 12.49
N GLU A 534 -16.88 -9.65 11.42
CA GLU A 534 -18.24 -10.16 11.48
C GLU A 534 -18.29 -11.60 12.01
N ASP A 535 -19.51 -12.04 12.34
CA ASP A 535 -19.71 -13.42 12.72
C ASP A 535 -19.59 -14.38 11.53
N ALA A 536 -18.90 -15.50 11.74
CA ALA A 536 -18.64 -16.48 10.70
C ALA A 536 -19.95 -17.06 10.15
N GLU A 537 -20.92 -17.37 11.02
CA GLU A 537 -22.22 -17.91 10.61
C GLU A 537 -23.00 -16.90 9.77
N LEU A 538 -22.94 -15.62 10.14
CA LEU A 538 -23.59 -14.55 9.37
C LEU A 538 -22.94 -14.33 7.99
N LEU A 539 -21.61 -14.45 7.90
CA LEU A 539 -20.91 -14.35 6.63
C LEU A 539 -21.20 -15.57 5.75
N LEU A 540 -21.24 -16.78 6.32
CA LEU A 540 -21.64 -17.99 5.61
C LEU A 540 -23.04 -17.87 5.04
N ASP A 541 -24.04 -17.49 5.83
CA ASP A 541 -25.43 -17.30 5.37
C ASP A 541 -25.53 -16.30 4.20
N ARG A 542 -24.71 -15.25 4.19
CA ARG A 542 -24.66 -14.30 3.08
C ARG A 542 -24.01 -14.87 1.83
N MET A 543 -22.95 -15.67 2.01
CA MET A 543 -22.27 -16.34 0.90
C MET A 543 -23.13 -17.45 0.31
N GLU A 544 -23.83 -18.23 1.15
CA GLU A 544 -24.80 -19.24 0.74
C GLU A 544 -25.92 -18.62 -0.09
N ARG A 545 -26.53 -17.52 0.36
CA ARG A 545 -27.54 -16.81 -0.44
C ARG A 545 -27.02 -16.33 -1.80
N ALA A 546 -25.76 -15.89 -1.87
CA ALA A 546 -25.15 -15.51 -3.14
C ALA A 546 -24.85 -16.73 -4.03
N LEU A 547 -24.47 -17.86 -3.46
CA LEU A 547 -24.27 -19.14 -4.16
C LEU A 547 -25.58 -19.75 -4.64
N ASP A 548 -26.68 -19.57 -3.90
CA ASP A 548 -28.02 -19.98 -4.34
C ASP A 548 -28.45 -19.24 -5.62
N GLU A 549 -28.06 -17.97 -5.80
CA GLU A 549 -28.30 -17.25 -7.06
C GLU A 549 -27.43 -17.81 -8.20
N VAL A 550 -26.23 -18.30 -7.92
CA VAL A 550 -25.37 -18.96 -8.92
C VAL A 550 -25.98 -20.28 -9.39
N GLU A 551 -26.59 -21.05 -8.50
CA GLU A 551 -27.22 -22.35 -8.82
C GLU A 551 -28.54 -22.23 -9.60
N LYS A 552 -29.06 -21.00 -9.78
CA LYS A 552 -30.24 -20.72 -10.61
C LYS A 552 -29.88 -20.43 -12.08
N LEU A 553 -28.60 -20.20 -12.39
CA LEU A 553 -28.09 -20.08 -13.75
C LEU A 553 -28.11 -21.46 -14.44
#